data_AF-A0A6P2NWX7-F1
#
_entry.id   AF-A0A6P2NWX7-F1
#
_cell.length_a   1.000
_cell.length_b   1.000
_cell.length_c   1.000
_cell.angle_alpha   90.00
_cell.angle_beta   90.00
_cell.angle_gamma   90.00
#
_symmetry.space_group_name_H-M   'P 1'
#
loop_
_entity.id
_entity.type
_entity.pdbx_description
1 polymer ?
#
loop_
_entity_poly.entity_id
_entity_poly.type
_entity_poly.pdbx_seq_one_letter_code
_entity_poly.pdbx_strand_id
1 'polypeptide(L)' 'MTRIQINRSDAVAVYLEVGSRSPDDVITCPDIDMMSPSRDGGVLHKDGTPYPDA' A
#
# COMPACT_ATOMS: atom_id res chain seq x y z
N MET A 1 -17.21 -1.75 6.62
CA MET A 1 -17.50 -2.55 5.40
C MET A 1 -16.50 -2.12 4.34
N THR A 2 -15.33 -2.75 4.31
CA THR A 2 -14.20 -2.31 3.47
C THR A 2 -14.32 -2.91 2.08
N ARG A 3 -14.42 -2.08 1.04
CA ARG A 3 -14.43 -2.50 -0.37
C ARG A 3 -13.00 -2.80 -0.79
N ILE A 4 -12.61 -4.07 -0.79
CA ILE A 4 -11.37 -4.53 -1.44
C ILE A 4 -11.73 -5.01 -2.84
N GLN A 5 -10.99 -4.57 -3.86
CA GLN A 5 -11.19 -4.98 -5.23
C GLN A 5 -10.36 -6.24 -5.51
N ILE A 6 -11.03 -7.39 -5.58
CA ILE A 6 -10.40 -8.71 -5.79
C ILE A 6 -11.10 -9.38 -6.97
N ASN A 7 -10.34 -9.83 -7.97
CA ASN A 7 -10.86 -10.69 -9.03
C ASN A 7 -11.13 -12.10 -8.47
N ARG A 8 -12.38 -12.56 -8.53
CA ARG A 8 -12.80 -13.90 -8.07
C ARG A 8 -13.18 -14.85 -9.22
N SER A 9 -12.95 -14.46 -10.46
CA SER A 9 -13.21 -15.28 -11.65
C SER A 9 -11.99 -16.10 -12.07
N ASP A 10 -12.19 -17.00 -13.02
CA ASP A 10 -11.14 -17.77 -13.70
C ASP A 10 -10.58 -17.07 -14.96
N ALA A 11 -11.02 -15.84 -15.23
CA ALA A 11 -10.59 -15.03 -16.37
C ALA A 11 -9.75 -13.81 -15.94
N VAL A 12 -8.96 -13.27 -16.87
CA VAL A 12 -8.17 -12.05 -16.64
C VAL A 12 -9.08 -10.83 -16.54
N ALA A 13 -8.90 -10.04 -15.48
CA ALA A 13 -9.56 -8.75 -15.29
C ALA A 13 -8.60 -7.60 -15.59
N VAL A 14 -9.11 -6.53 -16.22
CA VAL A 14 -8.37 -5.30 -16.52
C VAL A 14 -9.06 -4.14 -15.81
N TYR A 15 -8.27 -3.27 -15.19
CA TYR A 15 -8.74 -2.06 -14.52
C TYR A 15 -7.79 -0.89 -14.78
N LEU A 16 -8.29 0.33 -14.57
CA LEU A 16 -7.51 1.56 -14.70
C LEU A 16 -7.16 2.08 -13.30
N GLU A 17 -5.88 2.34 -13.08
CA GLU A 17 -5.38 3.04 -11.90
C GLU A 17 -4.78 4.38 -12.34
N VAL A 18 -5.17 5.45 -11.66
CA VAL A 18 -4.62 6.79 -11.89
C VAL A 18 -4.21 7.38 -10.54
N GLY A 19 -2.91 7.65 -10.38
CA GLY A 19 -2.33 8.24 -9.18
C GLY A 19 -1.70 9.62 -9.47
N SER A 20 -1.59 10.45 -8.44
CA SER A 20 -1.07 11.83 -8.55
C SER A 20 0.44 11.92 -8.73
N ARG A 21 1.18 10.86 -8.34
CA ARG A 21 2.65 10.83 -8.24
C ARG A 21 3.21 11.86 -7.25
N SER A 22 2.51 12.09 -6.14
CA SER A 22 2.98 13.04 -5.12
C SER A 22 4.17 12.46 -4.35
N PRO A 23 5.24 13.24 -4.10
CA PRO A 23 6.33 12.80 -3.25
C PRO A 23 5.91 12.71 -1.77
N ASP A 24 4.72 13.23 -1.42
CA ASP A 24 4.11 13.12 -0.08
C ASP A 24 3.15 11.92 0.03
N ASP A 25 3.02 11.08 -1.00
CA ASP A 25 2.14 9.90 -0.96
C ASP A 25 2.67 8.85 0.04
N VAL A 26 1.75 8.31 0.86
CA VAL A 26 1.99 7.24 1.83
C VAL A 26 1.04 6.08 1.58
N ILE A 27 1.58 4.88 1.41
CA ILE A 27 0.82 3.65 1.24
C ILE A 27 0.67 2.99 2.61
N THR A 28 -0.56 2.65 3.04
CA THR A 28 -0.80 1.93 4.29
C THR A 28 -1.43 0.56 4.03
N CYS A 29 -0.92 -0.48 4.67
CA CYS A 29 -1.54 -1.80 4.66
C CYS A 29 -2.60 -1.89 5.76
N PRO A 30 -3.88 -2.17 5.45
CA PRO A 30 -4.91 -2.22 6.49
C PRO A 30 -4.75 -3.42 7.43
N ASP A 31 -4.28 -4.56 6.91
CA ASP A 31 -4.29 -5.84 7.64
C ASP A 31 -3.10 -6.03 8.60
N ILE A 32 -2.01 -5.29 8.39
CA ILE A 32 -0.78 -5.36 9.19
C ILE A 32 -0.28 -3.95 9.52
N ASP A 33 0.59 -3.82 10.51
CA ASP A 33 1.14 -2.53 10.94
C ASP A 33 2.24 -2.01 10.00
N MET A 34 1.90 -1.78 8.73
CA MET A 34 2.87 -1.42 7.70
C MET A 34 2.43 -0.17 6.94
N MET A 35 3.39 0.72 6.69
CA MET A 35 3.28 1.79 5.73
C MET A 35 4.56 1.95 4.90
N SER A 36 4.45 2.55 3.72
CA SER A 36 5.58 2.89 2.86
C SER A 36 5.42 4.33 2.33
N PRO A 37 6.24 5.28 2.79
CA PRO A 37 6.28 6.63 2.24
C PRO A 37 7.07 6.65 0.92
N SER A 38 6.55 7.38 -0.08
CA SER A 38 7.14 7.43 -1.42
C SER A 38 8.51 8.10 -1.47
N ARG A 39 8.86 8.93 -0.47
CA ARG A 39 10.09 9.73 -0.44
C ARG A 39 11.35 8.94 -0.10
N ASP A 40 11.22 8.01 0.84
CA ASP A 40 12.38 7.38 1.50
C ASP A 40 12.57 5.91 1.08
N GLY A 41 11.67 5.36 0.25
CA GLY A 41 11.79 4.03 -0.34
C GLY A 41 11.75 2.86 0.65
N GLY A 42 11.42 3.13 1.91
CA GLY A 42 11.41 2.17 3.01
C GLY A 42 10.03 1.67 3.40
N VAL A 43 10.03 0.73 4.34
CA VAL A 43 8.83 0.16 4.97
C VAL A 43 8.95 0.42 6.47
N LEU A 44 7.91 1.01 7.06
CA LEU A 44 7.84 1.42 8.46
C LEU A 44 6.59 0.86 9.12
N HIS A 45 6.60 0.85 10.45
CA HIS A 45 5.37 0.80 11.24
C HIS A 45 4.51 2.04 10.92
N LYS A 46 3.19 1.95 11.15
CA LYS A 46 2.27 3.08 10.87
C LYS A 46 2.53 4.31 11.73
N ASP A 47 3.25 4.15 12.83
CA ASP A 47 3.72 5.24 13.69
C ASP A 47 5.03 5.89 13.21
N GLY A 48 5.64 5.37 12.14
CA GLY A 48 6.88 5.85 11.57
C GLY A 48 8.14 5.18 12.11
N THR A 49 8.04 4.27 13.08
CA THR A 49 9.20 3.53 13.58
C THR A 49 9.69 2.50 12.56
N PRO A 50 11.01 2.26 12.46
CA PRO A 50 11.55 1.23 11.59
C PRO A 50 11.19 -0.16 12.12
N TYR A 51 10.94 -1.10 11.21
CA TYR A 51 10.91 -2.52 11.57
C TYR A 51 12.28 -2.97 12.11
N PRO A 52 12.33 -3.94 13.05
CA PRO A 52 13.59 -4.49 13.51
C PRO A 52 14.40 -5.07 12.35
N ASP A 53 15.73 -4.95 12.42
CA ASP A 53 16.62 -5.61 11.45
C ASP A 53 16.35 -7.12 11.44
N ALA A 54 16.18 -7.69 10.24
CA ALA A 54 16.02 -9.13 10.02
C ALA A 54 17.35 -9.89 10.13
#